data_AF-A0A919SZP2-F1
#
_entry.id   AF-A0A919SZP2-F1
#
_cell.length_a   1.000
_cell.length_b   1.000
_cell.length_c   1.000
_cell.angle_alpha   90.00
_cell.angle_beta   90.00
_cell.angle_gamma   90.00
#
_symmetry.space_group_name_H-M   'P 1'
#
loop_
_entity.id
_entity.type
_entity.pdbx_description
1 polymer ?
#
loop_
_entity_poly.entity_id
_entity_poly.type
_entity_poly.pdbx_seq_one_letter_code
_entity_poly.pdbx_strand_id
1 'polypeptide(L)'
;MAGTLIRMKLAVIRHSMTGNKLFLMIAGGIIGLALALGTVMFAVIDFGADGVRGDLLGGLYLLWTLGWLIGPLWSGTTVLRAEQFALLGLPRWRLASGLLAAGFAGITTAVTLLALLGLIGYGARLGVAAALVAVPAVVLHLVVLVLLAQVSAAVFGFVSRLRTGAVVTGAVFSGFLVLAQSGWMVVLAIQVNGVFDDGFPGWFAGGVRALPSGWGLAAVEAAGRGDWLRVAACLAGYVVLGLLLLAAWMRSLATPRRARALIRGSRDVGPAARGVFAGPVGAVARKELYTWWRDPLRIQSIAVAVCWAVFTAVLPVTFGTTVALPWTAPGIALMAAVTASNSYAQDGTALWMSLLTGSERADIRGRQRAFLLIYGPITVVVAVVTLLISGLSWAWPWVIAVLPATLGGSAGLFAVVAVALASPGPDAHKRPSDPLAQGDTTTTNNVTFWAALLPPVPPLAVLGLGLLTGSTVLLWAAVPVGLATGVVLYRWLGGLAARRLHARGPELLHLLRSGRPATVVTGPGGRVTVKIEISRVRYLWSTLGWTVGTLALFPQGLVPVILVISGAETRSWFAAMYLPEALRWPGGLLMMVLGGYLIYVAIRVVMPPKPSPAEAGTHPTPDSEPVGAQPRG
;
A
#
# COMPACT_ATOMS: atom_id res chain seq x y z
N MET A 1 18.04 22.53 -21.93
CA MET A 1 18.00 21.28 -21.12
C MET A 1 16.62 21.05 -20.49
N ALA A 2 16.08 21.99 -19.69
CA ALA A 2 14.76 21.85 -19.07
C ALA A 2 13.64 21.49 -20.07
N GLY A 3 13.54 22.22 -21.19
CA GLY A 3 12.56 21.90 -22.24
C GLY A 3 12.73 20.51 -22.86
N THR A 4 13.95 19.99 -22.96
CA THR A 4 14.20 18.61 -23.42
C THR A 4 13.73 17.59 -22.39
N LEU A 5 14.02 17.79 -21.11
CA LEU A 5 13.56 16.89 -20.03
C LEU A 5 12.04 16.91 -19.89
N ILE A 6 11.39 18.08 -20.01
CA ILE A 6 9.93 18.19 -20.04
C ILE A 6 9.37 17.38 -21.22
N ARG A 7 9.91 17.57 -22.44
CA ARG A 7 9.48 16.80 -23.62
C ARG A 7 9.71 15.30 -23.45
N MET A 8 10.83 14.89 -22.87
CA MET A 8 11.10 13.48 -22.54
C MET A 8 10.07 12.93 -21.56
N LYS A 9 9.79 13.64 -20.45
CA LYS A 9 8.78 13.23 -19.45
C LYS A 9 7.40 13.09 -20.10
N LEU A 10 6.96 14.09 -20.85
CA LEU A 10 5.66 14.07 -21.54
C LEU A 10 5.59 12.97 -22.59
N ALA A 11 6.67 12.73 -23.34
CA ALA A 11 6.74 11.64 -24.30
C ALA A 11 6.65 10.28 -23.61
N VAL A 12 7.40 10.05 -22.52
CA VAL A 12 7.31 8.78 -21.77
C VAL A 12 5.92 8.61 -21.18
N ILE A 13 5.32 9.65 -20.59
CA ILE A 13 3.95 9.61 -20.09
C ILE A 13 3.00 9.21 -21.21
N ARG A 14 3.02 9.92 -22.35
CA ARG A 14 2.15 9.66 -23.51
C ARG A 14 2.28 8.23 -24.04
N HIS A 15 3.49 7.66 -24.08
CA HIS A 15 3.70 6.29 -24.56
C HIS A 15 3.43 5.23 -23.46
N SER A 16 3.52 5.60 -22.19
CA SER A 16 3.19 4.74 -21.04
C SER A 16 1.69 4.70 -20.72
N MET A 17 0.89 5.60 -21.28
CA MET A 17 -0.57 5.71 -21.16
C MET A 17 -1.28 4.59 -21.96
N THR A 18 -1.01 3.33 -21.64
CA THR A 18 -1.73 2.19 -22.21
C THR A 18 -2.38 1.36 -21.12
N GLY A 19 -3.63 0.94 -21.36
CA GLY A 19 -4.39 0.09 -20.45
C GLY A 19 -4.63 0.72 -19.07
N ASN A 20 -4.26 -0.01 -18.01
CA ASN A 20 -4.54 0.33 -16.61
C ASN A 20 -3.93 1.65 -16.15
N LYS A 21 -2.69 1.97 -16.58
CA LYS A 21 -2.01 3.20 -16.13
C LYS A 21 -2.78 4.45 -16.56
N LEU A 22 -3.42 4.40 -17.74
CA LEU A 22 -4.28 5.47 -18.21
C LEU A 22 -5.56 5.57 -17.36
N PHE A 23 -6.22 4.45 -17.06
CA PHE A 23 -7.43 4.45 -16.23
C PHE A 23 -7.16 5.01 -14.82
N LEU A 24 -6.13 4.51 -14.13
CA LEU A 24 -5.75 4.98 -12.79
C LEU A 24 -5.36 6.46 -12.79
N MET A 25 -4.67 6.92 -13.84
CA MET A 25 -4.31 8.33 -13.98
C MET A 25 -5.54 9.21 -14.25
N ILE A 26 -6.49 8.77 -15.08
CA ILE A 26 -7.75 9.49 -15.32
C ILE A 26 -8.58 9.52 -14.04
N ALA A 27 -8.78 8.38 -13.39
CA ALA A 27 -9.55 8.29 -12.15
C ALA A 27 -8.93 9.15 -11.04
N GLY A 28 -7.61 9.03 -10.82
CA GLY A 28 -6.87 9.88 -9.88
C GLY A 28 -6.91 11.36 -10.26
N GLY A 29 -6.85 11.68 -11.55
CA GLY A 29 -6.98 13.05 -12.06
C GLY A 29 -8.38 13.63 -11.81
N ILE A 30 -9.44 12.86 -12.04
CA ILE A 30 -10.83 13.26 -11.77
C ILE A 30 -11.06 13.47 -10.27
N ILE A 31 -10.61 12.52 -9.44
CA ILE A 31 -10.73 12.63 -7.97
C ILE A 31 -9.96 13.86 -7.48
N GLY A 32 -8.72 14.03 -7.93
CA GLY A 32 -7.90 15.19 -7.59
C GLY A 32 -8.56 16.49 -8.03
N LEU A 33 -9.11 16.54 -9.25
CA LEU A 33 -9.82 17.70 -9.78
C LEU A 33 -11.08 18.01 -8.96
N ALA A 34 -11.87 16.99 -8.59
CA ALA A 34 -13.05 17.16 -7.75
C ALA A 34 -12.68 17.69 -6.35
N LEU A 35 -11.61 17.17 -5.74
CA LEU A 35 -11.10 17.68 -4.45
C LEU A 35 -10.58 19.12 -4.56
N ALA A 36 -9.90 19.46 -5.66
CA ALA A 36 -9.42 20.82 -5.91
C ALA A 36 -10.57 21.80 -6.14
N LEU A 37 -11.56 21.42 -6.95
CA LEU A 37 -12.78 22.21 -7.15
C LEU A 37 -13.55 22.36 -5.83
N GLY A 38 -13.68 21.29 -5.04
CA GLY A 38 -14.28 21.36 -3.71
C GLY A 38 -13.53 22.31 -2.77
N THR A 39 -12.20 22.33 -2.82
CA THR A 39 -11.36 23.29 -2.07
C THR A 39 -11.66 24.73 -2.48
N VAL A 40 -11.75 25.01 -3.78
CA VAL A 40 -12.06 26.35 -4.31
C VAL A 40 -13.49 26.76 -3.96
N MET A 41 -14.47 25.86 -4.15
CA MET A 41 -15.86 26.12 -3.83
C MET A 41 -16.02 26.43 -2.34
N PHE A 42 -15.38 25.65 -1.47
CA PHE A 42 -15.38 25.90 -0.03
C PHE A 42 -14.75 27.25 0.37
N ALA A 43 -13.75 27.71 -0.38
CA ALA A 43 -13.11 29.00 -0.15
C ALA A 43 -13.97 30.21 -0.57
N VAL A 44 -14.82 30.03 -1.60
CA VAL A 44 -15.56 31.13 -2.25
C VAL A 44 -17.02 31.18 -1.82
N ILE A 45 -17.70 30.04 -1.78
CA ILE A 45 -19.14 29.93 -1.53
C ILE A 45 -19.42 30.00 -0.03
N ASP A 46 -20.52 30.67 0.32
CA ASP A 46 -20.94 30.75 1.70
C ASP A 46 -21.67 29.49 2.17
N PHE A 47 -21.09 28.81 3.14
CA PHE A 47 -21.63 27.61 3.76
C PHE A 47 -22.08 27.84 5.23
N GLY A 48 -22.13 29.10 5.69
CA GLY A 48 -22.55 29.42 7.06
C GLY A 48 -21.46 29.22 8.13
N ALA A 49 -20.22 28.92 7.74
CA ALA A 49 -19.08 28.66 8.63
C ALA A 49 -18.04 29.81 8.63
N ASP A 50 -18.47 31.07 8.50
CA ASP A 50 -17.57 32.21 8.27
C ASP A 50 -16.51 32.42 9.36
N GLY A 51 -16.84 32.13 10.63
CA GLY A 51 -15.91 32.24 11.76
C GLY A 51 -14.79 31.18 11.76
N VAL A 52 -14.99 30.06 11.07
CA VAL A 52 -14.18 28.85 11.15
C VAL A 52 -13.54 28.47 9.80
N ARG A 53 -13.97 29.10 8.70
CA ARG A 53 -13.53 28.80 7.32
C ARG A 53 -12.01 28.84 7.15
N GLY A 54 -11.33 29.80 7.79
CA GLY A 54 -9.86 29.88 7.76
C GLY A 54 -9.21 28.62 8.32
N ASP A 55 -9.69 28.11 9.46
CA ASP A 55 -9.16 26.90 10.09
C ASP A 55 -9.37 25.65 9.24
N LEU A 56 -10.56 25.54 8.62
CA LEU A 56 -10.90 24.43 7.72
C LEU A 56 -10.06 24.46 6.44
N LEU A 57 -9.85 25.64 5.84
CA LEU A 57 -8.95 25.81 4.70
C LEU A 57 -7.50 25.49 5.06
N GLY A 58 -7.05 25.89 6.25
CA GLY A 58 -5.74 25.54 6.76
C GLY A 58 -5.54 24.02 6.86
N GLY A 59 -6.54 23.31 7.42
CA GLY A 59 -6.53 21.85 7.49
C GLY A 59 -6.51 21.20 6.10
N LEU A 60 -7.23 21.76 5.13
CA LEU A 60 -7.24 21.28 3.75
C LEU A 60 -5.89 21.48 3.06
N TYR A 61 -5.24 22.64 3.23
CA TYR A 61 -3.88 22.86 2.72
C TYR A 61 -2.83 21.99 3.40
N LEU A 62 -2.99 21.69 4.68
CA LEU A 62 -2.17 20.68 5.37
C LEU A 62 -2.35 19.31 4.70
N LEU A 63 -3.57 18.89 4.39
CA LEU A 63 -3.83 17.63 3.70
C LEU A 63 -3.18 17.58 2.31
N TRP A 64 -3.29 18.65 1.53
CA TRP A 64 -2.58 18.78 0.24
C TRP A 64 -1.06 18.66 0.42
N THR A 65 -0.50 19.32 1.45
CA THR A 65 0.93 19.28 1.76
C THR A 65 1.40 17.90 2.14
N LEU A 66 0.64 17.19 2.99
CA LEU A 66 0.91 15.79 3.35
C LEU A 66 0.82 14.86 2.14
N GLY A 67 -0.13 15.11 1.24
CA GLY A 67 -0.24 14.39 -0.03
C GLY A 67 1.01 14.52 -0.90
N TRP A 68 1.63 15.70 -0.97
CA TRP A 68 2.89 15.91 -1.68
C TRP A 68 4.11 15.32 -0.95
N LEU A 69 4.12 15.36 0.37
CA LEU A 69 5.16 14.75 1.19
C LEU A 69 5.20 13.23 1.02
N ILE A 70 4.03 12.58 1.05
CA ILE A 70 3.89 11.12 1.04
C ILE A 70 3.79 10.56 -0.38
N GLY A 71 3.26 11.33 -1.34
CA GLY A 71 3.00 10.90 -2.72
C GLY A 71 4.15 10.15 -3.42
N PRO A 72 5.42 10.56 -3.27
CA PRO A 72 6.55 9.83 -3.85
C PRO A 72 6.70 8.38 -3.38
N LEU A 73 6.22 8.02 -2.19
CA LEU A 73 6.22 6.63 -1.71
C LEU A 73 5.29 5.72 -2.53
N TRP A 74 4.30 6.30 -3.22
CA TRP A 74 3.29 5.55 -3.96
C TRP A 74 3.49 5.60 -5.48
N SER A 75 4.06 6.69 -5.99
CA SER A 75 4.31 6.88 -7.43
C SER A 75 5.32 5.86 -8.01
N GLY A 76 5.95 5.04 -7.16
CA GLY A 76 7.04 4.16 -7.55
C GLY A 76 8.16 4.96 -8.20
N THR A 77 8.78 4.37 -9.21
CA THR A 77 9.99 4.96 -9.78
C THR A 77 9.68 6.18 -10.62
N THR A 78 10.32 7.32 -10.34
CA THR A 78 10.14 8.55 -11.12
C THR A 78 10.44 8.30 -12.60
N VAL A 79 9.61 8.89 -13.47
CA VAL A 79 9.70 8.73 -14.94
C VAL A 79 11.09 9.08 -15.46
N LEU A 80 11.67 10.14 -14.91
CA LEU A 80 13.05 10.55 -15.15
C LEU A 80 13.81 10.44 -13.83
N ARG A 81 14.94 9.73 -13.85
CA ARG A 81 15.84 9.62 -12.70
C ARG A 81 17.17 10.24 -12.98
N ALA A 82 17.80 10.79 -11.95
CA ALA A 82 19.16 11.28 -12.06
C ALA A 82 20.14 10.18 -12.54
N GLU A 83 19.92 8.92 -12.14
CA GLU A 83 20.79 7.81 -12.53
C GLU A 83 20.80 7.53 -14.04
N GLN A 84 19.70 7.82 -14.74
CA GLN A 84 19.60 7.64 -16.19
C GLN A 84 20.52 8.62 -16.95
N PHE A 85 20.87 9.74 -16.32
CA PHE A 85 21.73 10.78 -16.89
C PHE A 85 23.16 10.75 -16.33
N ALA A 86 23.48 9.78 -15.46
CA ALA A 86 24.78 9.70 -14.78
C ALA A 86 25.96 9.57 -15.76
N LEU A 87 25.74 8.97 -16.93
CA LEU A 87 26.76 8.78 -17.97
C LEU A 87 26.99 10.04 -18.83
N LEU A 88 26.13 11.06 -18.75
CA LEU A 88 26.21 12.26 -19.59
C LEU A 88 27.13 13.35 -19.01
N GLY A 89 27.70 13.17 -17.82
CA GLY A 89 28.65 14.13 -17.23
C GLY A 89 28.09 15.53 -16.98
N LEU A 90 26.76 15.69 -16.85
CA LEU A 90 26.12 17.00 -16.75
C LEU A 90 26.40 17.69 -15.39
N PRO A 91 26.62 19.02 -15.37
CA PRO A 91 26.81 19.74 -14.13
C PRO A 91 25.54 19.70 -13.28
N ARG A 92 25.73 19.51 -11.96
CA ARG A 92 24.67 19.20 -10.98
C ARG A 92 23.51 20.18 -11.00
N TRP A 93 23.79 21.48 -11.09
CA TRP A 93 22.76 22.52 -11.07
C TRP A 93 21.87 22.49 -12.32
N ARG A 94 22.42 22.13 -13.50
CA ARG A 94 21.64 21.98 -14.75
C ARG A 94 20.74 20.75 -14.71
N LEU A 95 21.23 19.65 -14.13
CA LEU A 95 20.44 18.45 -13.92
C LEU A 95 19.33 18.67 -12.89
N ALA A 96 19.65 19.29 -11.74
CA ALA A 96 18.70 19.58 -10.68
C ALA A 96 17.57 20.52 -11.15
N SER A 97 17.91 21.64 -11.78
CA SER A 97 16.93 22.59 -12.34
C SER A 97 16.10 21.97 -13.46
N GLY A 98 16.74 21.16 -14.33
CA GLY A 98 16.04 20.47 -15.41
C GLY A 98 15.04 19.42 -14.93
N LEU A 99 15.41 18.62 -13.91
CA LEU A 99 14.50 17.65 -13.28
C LEU A 99 13.39 18.35 -12.48
N LEU A 100 13.71 19.46 -11.80
CA LEU A 100 12.71 20.27 -11.10
C LEU A 100 11.68 20.87 -12.05
N ALA A 101 12.13 21.46 -13.16
CA ALA A 101 11.25 21.97 -14.21
C ALA A 101 10.36 20.87 -14.82
N ALA A 102 10.93 19.67 -15.02
CA ALA A 102 10.14 18.51 -15.41
C ALA A 102 9.15 18.08 -14.31
N GLY A 103 9.47 18.29 -13.02
CA GLY A 103 8.58 18.10 -11.89
C GLY A 103 7.30 18.93 -11.97
N PHE A 104 7.42 20.21 -12.35
CA PHE A 104 6.28 21.12 -12.55
C PHE A 104 5.35 20.71 -13.71
N ALA A 105 5.88 20.02 -14.72
CA ALA A 105 5.09 19.52 -15.84
C ALA A 105 4.35 18.22 -15.46
N GLY A 106 3.19 18.32 -14.80
CA GLY A 106 2.38 17.18 -14.40
C GLY A 106 0.91 17.52 -14.18
N ILE A 107 0.04 16.51 -14.24
CA ILE A 107 -1.40 16.69 -13.94
C ILE A 107 -1.57 17.05 -12.45
N THR A 108 -0.78 16.44 -11.57
CA THR A 108 -0.83 16.66 -10.12
C THR A 108 -0.51 18.09 -9.72
N THR A 109 0.45 18.75 -10.38
CA THR A 109 0.79 20.16 -10.13
C THR A 109 -0.32 21.09 -10.58
N ALA A 110 -0.94 20.83 -11.74
CA ALA A 110 -2.09 21.61 -12.22
C ALA A 110 -3.29 21.51 -11.28
N VAL A 111 -3.61 20.29 -10.81
CA VAL A 111 -4.69 20.06 -9.83
C VAL A 111 -4.40 20.76 -8.50
N THR A 112 -3.15 20.69 -8.01
CA THR A 112 -2.77 21.36 -6.76
C THR A 112 -2.80 22.88 -6.89
N LEU A 113 -2.34 23.41 -8.04
CA LEU A 113 -2.44 24.84 -8.32
C LEU A 113 -3.90 25.28 -8.28
N LEU A 114 -4.81 24.54 -8.91
CA LEU A 114 -6.24 24.83 -8.86
C LEU A 114 -6.77 24.86 -7.42
N ALA A 115 -6.38 23.90 -6.57
CA ALA A 115 -6.79 23.89 -5.17
C ALA A 115 -6.26 25.12 -4.40
N LEU A 116 -5.00 25.51 -4.66
CA LEU A 116 -4.37 26.68 -4.06
C LEU A 116 -4.98 28.01 -4.55
N LEU A 117 -5.56 28.07 -5.76
CA LEU A 117 -6.29 29.26 -6.21
C LEU A 117 -7.48 29.60 -5.30
N GLY A 118 -8.00 28.63 -4.53
CA GLY A 118 -8.97 28.90 -3.47
C GLY A 118 -8.49 29.94 -2.46
N LEU A 119 -7.17 30.06 -2.23
CA LEU A 119 -6.59 31.05 -1.32
C LEU A 119 -6.78 32.48 -1.84
N ILE A 120 -6.76 32.67 -3.16
CA ILE A 120 -7.05 33.96 -3.79
C ILE A 120 -8.53 34.30 -3.62
N GLY A 121 -9.41 33.31 -3.82
CA GLY A 121 -10.85 33.46 -3.59
C GLY A 121 -11.16 33.85 -2.14
N TYR A 122 -10.51 33.19 -1.18
CA TYR A 122 -10.62 33.53 0.23
C TYR A 122 -10.05 34.94 0.54
N GLY A 123 -8.89 35.28 -0.02
CA GLY A 123 -8.29 36.61 0.12
C GLY A 123 -9.17 37.73 -0.42
N ALA A 124 -9.86 37.51 -1.54
CA ALA A 124 -10.79 38.48 -2.12
C ALA A 124 -11.94 38.84 -1.16
N ARG A 125 -12.35 37.91 -0.28
CA ARG A 125 -13.35 38.18 0.77
C ARG A 125 -12.81 39.03 1.92
N LEU A 126 -11.51 38.97 2.18
CA LEU A 126 -10.82 39.76 3.20
C LEU A 126 -10.34 41.13 2.70
N GLY A 127 -10.34 41.34 1.37
CA GLY A 127 -10.04 42.62 0.73
C GLY A 127 -9.04 42.51 -0.42
N VAL A 128 -8.91 43.58 -1.21
CA VAL A 128 -8.03 43.61 -2.41
C VAL A 128 -6.57 43.36 -2.05
N ALA A 129 -6.10 43.95 -0.95
CA ALA A 129 -4.74 43.75 -0.43
C ALA A 129 -4.46 42.27 -0.13
N ALA A 130 -5.40 41.58 0.53
CA ALA A 130 -5.30 40.16 0.86
C ALA A 130 -5.31 39.27 -0.39
N ALA A 131 -6.14 39.60 -1.39
CA ALA A 131 -6.13 38.92 -2.68
C ALA A 131 -4.80 39.08 -3.44
N LEU A 132 -4.21 40.28 -3.44
CA LEU A 132 -2.91 40.54 -4.06
C LEU A 132 -1.77 39.78 -3.37
N VAL A 133 -1.81 39.66 -2.04
CA VAL A 133 -0.84 38.86 -1.26
C VAL A 133 -1.03 37.35 -1.49
N ALA A 134 -2.25 36.90 -1.77
CA ALA A 134 -2.53 35.50 -2.06
C ALA A 134 -1.80 35.01 -3.33
N VAL A 135 -1.62 35.87 -4.34
CA VAL A 135 -0.95 35.50 -5.60
C VAL A 135 0.49 34.99 -5.39
N PRO A 136 1.42 35.76 -4.78
CA PRO A 136 2.76 35.26 -4.49
C PRO A 136 2.75 34.11 -3.47
N ALA A 137 1.81 34.10 -2.52
CA ALA A 137 1.68 32.99 -1.57
C ALA A 137 1.36 31.66 -2.27
N VAL A 138 0.44 31.65 -3.24
CA VAL A 138 0.08 30.47 -4.03
C VAL A 138 1.28 29.95 -4.83
N VAL A 139 2.00 30.84 -5.50
CA VAL A 139 3.17 30.46 -6.31
C VAL A 139 4.27 29.86 -5.43
N LEU A 140 4.60 30.54 -4.32
CA LEU A 140 5.63 30.08 -3.39
C LEU A 140 5.25 28.76 -2.72
N HIS A 141 3.99 28.61 -2.32
CA HIS A 141 3.49 27.37 -1.73
C HIS A 141 3.61 26.21 -2.73
N LEU A 142 3.18 26.40 -3.98
CA LEU A 142 3.32 25.38 -5.02
C LEU A 142 4.79 24.98 -5.25
N VAL A 143 5.70 25.96 -5.29
CA VAL A 143 7.14 25.69 -5.45
C VAL A 143 7.68 24.85 -4.30
N VAL A 144 7.31 25.20 -3.07
CA VAL A 144 7.70 24.44 -1.87
C VAL A 144 7.13 23.02 -1.93
N LEU A 145 5.87 22.81 -2.33
CA LEU A 145 5.28 21.48 -2.46
C LEU A 145 6.02 20.59 -3.47
N VAL A 146 6.35 21.13 -4.65
CA VAL A 146 7.08 20.37 -5.68
C VAL A 146 8.49 20.02 -5.18
N LEU A 147 9.20 20.96 -4.58
CA LEU A 147 10.52 20.71 -3.99
C LEU A 147 10.47 19.71 -2.84
N LEU A 148 9.46 19.83 -1.98
CA LEU A 148 9.22 18.93 -0.86
C LEU A 148 9.04 17.49 -1.35
N ALA A 149 8.26 17.26 -2.41
CA ALA A 149 8.14 15.93 -3.00
C ALA A 149 9.46 15.39 -3.57
N GLN A 150 10.28 16.23 -4.22
CA GLN A 150 11.58 15.78 -4.76
C GLN A 150 12.54 15.38 -3.64
N VAL A 151 12.65 16.22 -2.60
CA VAL A 151 13.48 15.93 -1.42
C VAL A 151 12.95 14.70 -0.70
N SER A 152 11.63 14.58 -0.53
CA SER A 152 11.00 13.42 0.10
C SER A 152 11.29 12.14 -0.68
N ALA A 153 11.17 12.16 -2.00
CA ALA A 153 11.53 11.02 -2.85
C ALA A 153 13.00 10.60 -2.65
N ALA A 154 13.91 11.57 -2.58
CA ALA A 154 15.34 11.30 -2.33
C ALA A 154 15.60 10.74 -0.93
N VAL A 155 14.97 11.32 0.09
CA VAL A 155 15.10 10.90 1.49
C VAL A 155 14.52 9.50 1.66
N PHE A 156 13.30 9.23 1.20
CA PHE A 156 12.70 7.90 1.27
C PHE A 156 13.49 6.86 0.46
N GLY A 157 13.99 7.24 -0.72
CA GLY A 157 14.89 6.39 -1.49
C GLY A 157 16.18 6.07 -0.73
N PHE A 158 16.73 7.00 0.04
CA PHE A 158 17.90 6.77 0.88
C PHE A 158 17.59 5.92 2.12
N VAL A 159 16.54 6.29 2.84
CA VAL A 159 16.10 5.66 4.09
C VAL A 159 15.71 4.22 3.85
N SER A 160 14.95 3.92 2.80
CA SER A 160 14.52 2.56 2.45
C SER A 160 15.67 1.58 2.18
N ARG A 161 16.89 2.08 1.89
CA ARG A 161 18.10 1.25 1.75
C ARG A 161 18.72 0.84 3.10
N LEU A 162 18.41 1.57 4.16
CA LEU A 162 18.86 1.25 5.52
C LEU A 162 17.87 0.27 6.15
N ARG A 163 18.36 -0.64 7.00
CA ARG A 163 17.50 -1.58 7.74
C ARG A 163 16.51 -0.84 8.65
N THR A 164 16.99 0.18 9.36
CA THR A 164 16.14 1.05 10.19
C THR A 164 15.16 1.85 9.35
N GLY A 165 15.61 2.33 8.19
CA GLY A 165 14.75 3.10 7.31
C GLY A 165 13.68 2.27 6.61
N ALA A 166 13.91 0.99 6.35
CA ALA A 166 12.87 0.06 5.89
C ALA A 166 11.71 -0.07 6.88
N VAL A 167 11.99 -0.02 8.19
CA VAL A 167 10.95 0.00 9.23
C VAL A 167 10.15 1.29 9.14
N VAL A 168 10.81 2.45 9.03
CA VAL A 168 10.14 3.75 8.90
C VAL A 168 9.29 3.81 7.64
N THR A 169 9.81 3.39 6.49
CA THR A 169 9.04 3.38 5.24
C THR A 169 7.88 2.39 5.29
N GLY A 170 8.06 1.24 5.95
CA GLY A 170 6.97 0.29 6.21
C GLY A 170 5.88 0.88 7.11
N ALA A 171 6.27 1.60 8.17
CA ALA A 171 5.33 2.29 9.07
C ALA A 171 4.56 3.40 8.35
N VAL A 172 5.24 4.28 7.61
CA VAL A 172 4.58 5.35 6.83
C VAL A 172 3.63 4.75 5.78
N PHE A 173 4.07 3.72 5.06
CA PHE A 173 3.21 3.00 4.11
C PHE A 173 1.98 2.40 4.78
N SER A 174 2.15 1.83 5.98
CA SER A 174 1.04 1.28 6.77
C SER A 174 0.05 2.36 7.21
N GLY A 175 0.55 3.49 7.70
CA GLY A 175 -0.29 4.63 8.09
C GLY A 175 -1.14 5.10 6.92
N PHE A 176 -0.55 5.17 5.73
CA PHE A 176 -1.30 5.46 4.51
C PHE A 176 -2.34 4.39 4.18
N LEU A 177 -1.99 3.09 4.24
CA LEU A 177 -2.96 2.01 4.01
C LEU A 177 -4.15 2.10 4.98
N VAL A 178 -3.89 2.38 6.26
CA VAL A 178 -4.93 2.58 7.26
C VAL A 178 -5.78 3.81 6.96
N LEU A 179 -5.19 4.93 6.55
CA LEU A 179 -5.94 6.13 6.15
C LEU A 179 -6.76 5.90 4.87
N ALA A 180 -6.25 5.13 3.90
CA ALA A 180 -6.99 4.80 2.69
C ALA A 180 -8.16 3.85 2.99
N GLN A 181 -7.98 2.91 3.92
CA GLN A 181 -9.00 1.95 4.34
C GLN A 181 -10.05 2.56 5.28
N SER A 182 -9.61 3.37 6.24
CA SER A 182 -10.39 3.85 7.39
C SER A 182 -10.54 5.38 7.40
N GLY A 183 -10.16 6.07 6.33
CA GLY A 183 -10.26 7.54 6.23
C GLY A 183 -11.69 8.07 6.33
N TRP A 184 -12.69 7.24 6.01
CA TRP A 184 -14.10 7.55 6.24
C TRP A 184 -14.43 7.70 7.74
N MET A 185 -13.72 7.01 8.64
CA MET A 185 -13.89 7.19 10.09
C MET A 185 -13.46 8.57 10.54
N VAL A 186 -12.43 9.14 9.90
CA VAL A 186 -11.98 10.51 10.18
C VAL A 186 -13.04 11.52 9.75
N VAL A 187 -13.63 11.32 8.56
CA VAL A 187 -14.74 12.17 8.07
C VAL A 187 -15.94 12.08 9.01
N LEU A 188 -16.30 10.88 9.45
CA LEU A 188 -17.34 10.66 10.46
C LEU A 188 -17.03 11.35 11.79
N ALA A 189 -15.79 11.24 12.28
CA ALA A 189 -15.39 11.89 13.52
C ALA A 189 -15.48 13.41 13.42
N ILE A 190 -15.07 14.00 12.29
CA ILE A 190 -15.22 15.44 12.02
C ILE A 190 -16.71 15.83 12.06
N GLN A 191 -17.58 15.02 11.45
CA GLN A 191 -19.02 15.25 11.42
C GLN A 191 -19.67 15.13 12.82
N VAL A 192 -19.30 14.13 13.61
CA VAL A 192 -19.89 13.87 14.93
C VAL A 192 -19.42 14.88 15.98
N ASN A 193 -18.18 15.36 15.89
CA ASN A 193 -17.62 16.34 16.84
C ASN A 193 -17.94 17.80 16.48
N GLY A 194 -18.88 18.06 15.56
CA GLY A 194 -19.31 19.43 15.24
C GLY A 194 -18.20 20.34 14.70
N VAL A 195 -17.10 19.78 14.16
CA VAL A 195 -15.92 20.57 13.73
C VAL A 195 -16.24 21.57 12.61
N PHE A 196 -17.30 21.29 11.83
CA PHE A 196 -17.78 22.23 10.82
C PHE A 196 -18.48 23.47 11.43
N ASP A 197 -18.99 23.34 12.65
CA ASP A 197 -19.72 24.39 13.38
C ASP A 197 -18.78 25.11 14.37
N ASP A 198 -18.02 24.36 15.17
CA ASP A 198 -17.17 24.88 16.26
C ASP A 198 -15.71 25.14 15.83
N GLY A 199 -15.29 24.57 14.69
CA GLY A 199 -13.91 24.63 14.22
C GLY A 199 -12.94 23.67 14.87
N PHE A 200 -11.70 23.73 14.41
CA PHE A 200 -10.65 22.89 14.99
C PHE A 200 -10.21 23.45 16.35
N PRO A 201 -9.78 22.59 17.28
CA PRO A 201 -9.18 23.05 18.53
C PRO A 201 -8.04 24.06 18.28
N GLY A 202 -7.93 25.09 19.12
CA GLY A 202 -6.97 26.19 18.91
C GLY A 202 -5.50 25.76 18.77
N TRP A 203 -5.10 24.65 19.42
CA TRP A 203 -3.75 24.08 19.27
C TRP A 203 -3.50 23.55 17.84
N PHE A 204 -4.53 22.97 17.21
CA PHE A 204 -4.46 22.46 15.84
C PHE A 204 -4.48 23.62 14.85
N ALA A 205 -5.42 24.56 15.01
CA ALA A 205 -5.52 25.75 14.17
C ALA A 205 -4.25 26.62 14.23
N GLY A 206 -3.66 26.76 15.42
CA GLY A 206 -2.36 27.41 15.61
C GLY A 206 -1.19 26.62 15.01
N GLY A 207 -1.17 25.30 15.21
CA GLY A 207 -0.15 24.41 14.64
C GLY A 207 -0.13 24.43 13.11
N VAL A 208 -1.30 24.39 12.47
CA VAL A 208 -1.45 24.50 11.01
C VAL A 208 -0.85 25.81 10.50
N ARG A 209 -1.10 26.94 11.19
CA ARG A 209 -0.57 28.27 10.83
C ARG A 209 0.93 28.42 11.10
N ALA A 210 1.48 27.63 12.04
CA ALA A 210 2.92 27.58 12.29
C ALA A 210 3.66 26.75 11.25
N LEU A 211 3.00 25.76 10.65
CA LEU A 211 3.57 24.89 9.62
C LEU A 211 3.61 25.56 8.23
N PRO A 212 4.53 25.14 7.35
CA PRO A 212 4.60 25.65 5.98
C PRO A 212 3.29 25.56 5.20
N SER A 213 2.43 24.60 5.51
CA SER A 213 1.10 24.44 4.90
C SER A 213 0.16 25.62 5.17
N GLY A 214 0.33 26.33 6.29
CA GLY A 214 -0.55 27.43 6.72
C GLY A 214 0.03 28.82 6.54
N TRP A 215 1.31 28.98 6.16
CA TRP A 215 1.93 30.31 5.99
C TRP A 215 1.25 31.16 4.92
N GLY A 216 0.72 30.52 3.87
CA GLY A 216 -0.02 31.23 2.82
C GLY A 216 -1.33 31.81 3.34
N LEU A 217 -2.08 31.01 4.11
CA LEU A 217 -3.29 31.45 4.78
C LEU A 217 -3.00 32.55 5.82
N ALA A 218 -1.99 32.36 6.66
CA ALA A 218 -1.60 33.33 7.68
C ALA A 218 -1.17 34.67 7.06
N ALA A 219 -0.51 34.67 5.90
CA ALA A 219 -0.17 35.89 5.17
C ALA A 219 -1.42 36.62 4.66
N VAL A 220 -2.38 35.89 4.07
CA VAL A 220 -3.62 36.48 3.55
C VAL A 220 -4.49 37.04 4.67
N GLU A 221 -4.63 36.31 5.78
CA GLU A 221 -5.32 36.78 6.98
C GLU A 221 -4.63 38.02 7.59
N ALA A 222 -3.29 38.05 7.63
CA ALA A 222 -2.54 39.19 8.13
C ALA A 222 -2.68 40.43 7.23
N ALA A 223 -2.68 40.25 5.91
CA ALA A 223 -2.92 41.32 4.95
C ALA A 223 -4.32 41.93 5.10
N GLY A 224 -5.34 41.10 5.35
CA GLY A 224 -6.70 41.58 5.65
C GLY A 224 -6.77 42.41 6.95
N ARG A 225 -5.87 42.16 7.89
CA ARG A 225 -5.72 42.93 9.14
C ARG A 225 -4.72 44.10 9.07
N GLY A 226 -4.05 44.29 7.93
CA GLY A 226 -3.01 45.32 7.76
C GLY A 226 -1.66 45.02 8.43
N ASP A 227 -1.42 43.78 8.89
CA ASP A 227 -0.16 43.36 9.52
C ASP A 227 0.87 42.92 8.48
N TRP A 228 1.52 43.91 7.86
CA TRP A 228 2.50 43.69 6.80
C TRP A 228 3.78 42.98 7.26
N LEU A 229 4.12 43.09 8.55
CA LEU A 229 5.28 42.41 9.11
C LEU A 229 5.06 40.89 9.07
N ARG A 230 3.88 40.43 9.48
CA ARG A 230 3.53 39.01 9.44
C ARG A 230 3.36 38.49 8.01
N VAL A 231 2.86 39.32 7.09
CA VAL A 231 2.84 39.00 5.64
C VAL A 231 4.26 38.73 5.14
N ALA A 232 5.18 39.67 5.38
CA ALA A 232 6.57 39.56 4.96
C ALA A 232 7.25 38.33 5.58
N ALA A 233 7.03 38.06 6.87
CA ALA A 233 7.59 36.91 7.57
C ALA A 233 7.11 35.57 6.97
N CYS A 234 5.81 35.43 6.67
CA CYS A 234 5.26 34.21 6.09
C CYS A 234 5.78 33.95 4.66
N LEU A 235 5.82 35.00 3.83
CA LEU A 235 6.35 34.89 2.46
C LEU A 235 7.87 34.62 2.45
N ALA A 236 8.63 35.30 3.31
CA ALA A 236 10.05 35.05 3.50
C ALA A 236 10.30 33.61 3.99
N GLY A 237 9.44 33.10 4.87
CA GLY A 237 9.46 31.70 5.33
C GLY A 237 9.42 30.72 4.15
N TYR A 238 8.48 30.90 3.21
CA TYR A 238 8.43 30.05 2.01
C TYR A 238 9.67 30.16 1.14
N VAL A 239 10.22 31.38 0.95
CA VAL A 239 11.43 31.59 0.17
C VAL A 239 12.62 30.85 0.82
N VAL A 240 12.82 31.03 2.12
CA VAL A 240 13.90 30.38 2.88
C VAL A 240 13.74 28.86 2.82
N LEU A 241 12.55 28.33 3.10
CA LEU A 241 12.28 26.90 3.02
C LEU A 241 12.49 26.35 1.60
N GLY A 242 12.04 27.06 0.57
CA GLY A 242 12.27 26.70 -0.82
C GLY A 242 13.75 26.62 -1.18
N LEU A 243 14.55 27.59 -0.74
CA LEU A 243 16.01 27.58 -0.93
C LEU A 243 16.68 26.42 -0.20
N LEU A 244 16.28 26.13 1.05
CA LEU A 244 16.79 25.00 1.83
C LEU A 244 16.46 23.66 1.17
N LEU A 245 15.22 23.48 0.71
CA LEU A 245 14.79 22.26 0.00
C LEU A 245 15.52 22.12 -1.34
N LEU A 246 15.72 23.22 -2.08
CA LEU A 246 16.50 23.21 -3.32
C LEU A 246 17.95 22.80 -3.06
N ALA A 247 18.58 23.33 -2.01
CA ALA A 247 19.92 22.95 -1.59
C ALA A 247 20.00 21.46 -1.19
N ALA A 248 19.02 20.97 -0.42
CA ALA A 248 18.92 19.57 -0.05
C ALA A 248 18.76 18.65 -1.29
N TRP A 249 17.92 19.04 -2.25
CA TRP A 249 17.74 18.33 -3.51
C TRP A 249 19.04 18.27 -4.31
N MET A 250 19.72 19.41 -4.52
CA MET A 250 21.01 19.47 -5.21
C MET A 250 22.07 18.58 -4.53
N ARG A 251 22.06 18.50 -3.20
CA ARG A 251 22.98 17.66 -2.44
C ARG A 251 22.64 16.17 -2.55
N SER A 252 21.35 15.81 -2.56
CA SER A 252 20.94 14.41 -2.71
C SER A 252 21.36 13.80 -4.06
N LEU A 253 21.42 14.62 -5.11
CA LEU A 253 21.89 14.24 -6.44
C LEU A 253 23.41 13.93 -6.48
N ALA A 254 24.16 14.38 -5.47
CA ALA A 254 25.62 14.23 -5.40
C ALA A 254 26.09 12.94 -4.70
N THR A 255 25.17 12.08 -4.26
CA THR A 255 25.53 10.89 -3.47
C THR A 255 26.24 9.86 -4.35
N PRO A 256 27.54 9.56 -4.13
CA PRO A 256 28.27 8.60 -4.94
C PRO A 256 27.64 7.22 -4.83
N ARG A 257 27.64 6.45 -5.94
CA ARG A 257 27.34 5.02 -5.89
C ARG A 257 28.29 4.38 -4.87
N ARG A 258 27.76 3.92 -3.73
CA ARG A 258 28.56 3.06 -2.84
C ARG A 258 28.95 1.82 -3.65
N ALA A 259 30.25 1.53 -3.68
CA ALA A 259 30.77 0.34 -4.31
C ALA A 259 29.95 -0.88 -3.86
N ARG A 260 29.70 -1.79 -4.81
CA ARG A 260 29.01 -3.06 -4.54
C ARG A 260 29.67 -3.68 -3.31
N ALA A 261 28.91 -3.91 -2.24
CA ALA A 261 29.44 -4.57 -1.07
C ALA A 261 30.06 -5.90 -1.53
N LEU A 262 31.38 -6.02 -1.43
CA LEU A 262 32.08 -7.28 -1.65
C LEU A 262 31.50 -8.25 -0.63
N ILE A 263 30.70 -9.20 -1.10
CA ILE A 263 30.17 -10.28 -0.27
C ILE A 263 31.38 -11.14 0.09
N ARG A 264 32.00 -10.89 1.24
CA ARG A 264 32.93 -11.85 1.84
C ARG A 264 32.15 -13.14 2.08
N GLY A 265 32.69 -14.26 1.58
CA GLY A 265 32.17 -15.59 1.89
C GLY A 265 31.95 -15.70 3.41
N SER A 266 30.78 -16.17 3.81
CA SER A 266 30.52 -16.45 5.23
C SER A 266 31.54 -17.46 5.75
N ARG A 267 32.01 -17.29 6.99
CA ARG A 267 32.72 -18.35 7.73
C ARG A 267 31.95 -19.67 7.60
N ASP A 268 32.66 -20.78 7.40
CA ASP A 268 32.08 -22.12 7.36
C ASP A 268 31.42 -22.46 8.68
N VAL A 269 30.11 -22.18 8.78
CA VAL A 269 29.29 -22.63 9.90
C VAL A 269 28.77 -24.01 9.53
N GLY A 270 29.28 -25.03 10.22
CA GLY A 270 28.86 -26.42 10.05
C GLY A 270 27.34 -26.62 10.15
N PRO A 271 26.82 -27.71 9.57
CA PRO A 271 25.39 -28.05 9.65
C PRO A 271 24.96 -28.24 11.10
N ALA A 272 23.80 -27.68 11.46
CA ALA A 272 23.24 -27.86 12.79
C ALA A 272 22.82 -29.33 12.96
N ALA A 273 23.42 -30.02 13.93
CA ALA A 273 23.19 -31.45 14.15
C ALA A 273 21.85 -31.76 14.86
N ARG A 274 21.26 -30.81 15.60
CA ARG A 274 20.03 -31.00 16.40
C ARG A 274 19.18 -29.73 16.45
N GLY A 275 17.89 -29.89 16.77
CA GLY A 275 16.93 -28.80 16.98
C GLY A 275 16.15 -28.37 15.73
N VAL A 276 15.44 -27.25 15.82
CA VAL A 276 14.53 -26.73 14.78
C VAL A 276 15.26 -26.42 13.45
N PHE A 277 16.59 -26.24 13.51
CA PHE A 277 17.47 -25.96 12.38
C PHE A 277 18.19 -27.19 11.81
N ALA A 278 17.89 -28.40 12.28
CA ALA A 278 18.47 -29.62 11.74
C ALA A 278 17.91 -30.00 10.36
N GLY A 279 18.77 -30.62 9.54
CA GLY A 279 18.43 -31.16 8.23
C GLY A 279 18.14 -30.10 7.14
N PRO A 280 17.69 -30.53 5.94
CA PRO A 280 17.48 -29.65 4.80
C PRO A 280 16.46 -28.52 5.07
N VAL A 281 15.37 -28.85 5.76
CA VAL A 281 14.33 -27.88 6.13
C VAL A 281 14.87 -26.81 7.07
N GLY A 282 15.71 -27.21 8.04
CA GLY A 282 16.32 -26.31 8.99
C GLY A 282 17.37 -25.39 8.36
N ALA A 283 18.13 -25.90 7.38
CA ALA A 283 19.07 -25.10 6.59
C ALA A 283 18.35 -23.99 5.81
N VAL A 284 17.22 -24.31 5.16
CA VAL A 284 16.37 -23.31 4.51
C VAL A 284 15.80 -22.33 5.53
N ALA A 285 15.24 -22.80 6.65
CA ALA A 285 14.69 -21.91 7.67
C ALA A 285 15.74 -20.91 8.19
N ARG A 286 16.98 -21.36 8.42
CA ARG A 286 18.11 -20.51 8.81
C ARG A 286 18.47 -19.50 7.73
N LYS A 287 18.57 -19.95 6.47
CA LYS A 287 18.79 -19.07 5.31
C LYS A 287 17.73 -17.97 5.29
N GLU A 288 16.46 -18.35 5.38
CA GLU A 288 15.34 -17.40 5.34
C GLU A 288 15.43 -16.39 6.48
N LEU A 289 15.64 -16.83 7.74
CA LEU A 289 15.81 -15.89 8.87
C LEU A 289 16.93 -14.88 8.63
N TYR A 290 18.07 -15.32 8.09
CA TYR A 290 19.15 -14.41 7.71
C TYR A 290 18.77 -13.46 6.57
N THR A 291 18.05 -13.95 5.56
CA THR A 291 17.53 -13.11 4.46
C THR A 291 16.56 -12.06 5.00
N TRP A 292 15.63 -12.43 5.88
CA TRP A 292 14.68 -11.51 6.50
C TRP A 292 15.35 -10.42 7.33
N TRP A 293 16.46 -10.75 8.00
CA TRP A 293 17.23 -9.77 8.77
C TRP A 293 18.14 -8.88 7.91
N ARG A 294 18.61 -9.38 6.76
CA ARG A 294 19.60 -8.68 5.93
C ARG A 294 18.98 -7.85 4.82
N ASP A 295 17.86 -8.29 4.25
CA ASP A 295 17.17 -7.61 3.15
C ASP A 295 16.21 -6.54 3.69
N PRO A 296 16.45 -5.24 3.41
CA PRO A 296 15.55 -4.16 3.80
C PRO A 296 14.10 -4.38 3.32
N LEU A 297 13.90 -5.04 2.17
CA LEU A 297 12.55 -5.31 1.66
C LEU A 297 11.76 -6.24 2.60
N ARG A 298 12.44 -7.25 3.14
CA ARG A 298 11.85 -8.21 4.08
C ARG A 298 11.54 -7.55 5.42
N ILE A 299 12.43 -6.68 5.89
CA ILE A 299 12.20 -5.85 7.09
C ILE A 299 10.97 -4.95 6.88
N GLN A 300 10.88 -4.32 5.71
CA GLN A 300 9.71 -3.50 5.35
C GLN A 300 8.43 -4.34 5.37
N SER A 301 8.43 -5.58 4.83
CA SER A 301 7.27 -6.47 4.90
C SER A 301 6.83 -6.76 6.34
N ILE A 302 7.76 -7.02 7.26
CA ILE A 302 7.46 -7.20 8.69
C ILE A 302 6.85 -5.91 9.27
N ALA A 303 7.49 -4.77 9.03
CA ALA A 303 7.03 -3.49 9.53
C ALA A 303 5.63 -3.15 8.99
N VAL A 304 5.34 -3.45 7.73
CA VAL A 304 4.02 -3.23 7.13
C VAL A 304 2.96 -4.07 7.82
N ALA A 305 3.21 -5.36 8.04
CA ALA A 305 2.25 -6.23 8.70
C ALA A 305 1.96 -5.81 10.14
N VAL A 306 2.99 -5.43 10.90
CA VAL A 306 2.86 -5.00 12.29
C VAL A 306 2.20 -3.63 12.41
N CYS A 307 2.74 -2.62 11.71
CA CYS A 307 2.24 -1.25 11.80
C CYS A 307 0.82 -1.12 11.26
N TRP A 308 0.46 -1.82 10.17
CA TRP A 308 -0.91 -1.78 9.65
C TRP A 308 -1.91 -2.27 10.70
N ALA A 309 -1.66 -3.41 11.33
CA ALA A 309 -2.58 -3.97 12.32
C ALA A 309 -2.67 -3.09 13.58
N VAL A 310 -1.52 -2.60 14.07
CA VAL A 310 -1.47 -1.71 15.24
C VAL A 310 -2.20 -0.40 14.95
N PHE A 311 -1.92 0.27 13.83
CA PHE A 311 -2.58 1.53 13.49
C PHE A 311 -4.08 1.34 13.25
N THR A 312 -4.49 0.22 12.65
CA THR A 312 -5.91 -0.13 12.47
C THR A 312 -6.62 -0.31 13.82
N ALA A 313 -5.94 -0.89 14.82
CA ALA A 313 -6.50 -1.11 16.14
C ALA A 313 -6.45 0.13 17.05
N VAL A 314 -5.44 0.99 16.88
CA VAL A 314 -5.27 2.24 17.66
C VAL A 314 -6.18 3.35 17.16
N LEU A 315 -6.49 3.41 15.86
CA LEU A 315 -7.35 4.46 15.30
C LEU A 315 -8.74 4.51 15.99
N PRO A 316 -9.44 3.41 16.27
CA PRO A 316 -10.67 3.45 17.06
C PRO A 316 -10.47 3.90 18.52
N VAL A 317 -9.29 3.65 19.11
CA VAL A 317 -8.97 4.08 20.49
C VAL A 317 -8.91 5.60 20.59
N THR A 318 -8.46 6.30 19.54
CA THR A 318 -8.50 7.78 19.51
C THR A 318 -9.92 8.34 19.55
N PHE A 319 -10.92 7.50 19.29
CA PHE A 319 -12.35 7.82 19.38
C PHE A 319 -13.02 7.18 20.62
N GLY A 320 -12.23 6.66 21.57
CA GLY A 320 -12.73 6.13 22.85
C GLY A 320 -13.18 4.66 22.84
N THR A 321 -12.96 3.91 21.76
CA THR A 321 -13.30 2.48 21.71
C THR A 321 -12.07 1.57 21.73
N THR A 322 -12.03 0.63 22.68
CA THR A 322 -10.96 -0.37 22.82
C THR A 322 -11.29 -1.71 22.17
N VAL A 323 -12.47 -1.86 21.58
CA VAL A 323 -12.98 -3.13 21.01
C VAL A 323 -12.09 -3.67 19.88
N ALA A 324 -11.37 -2.80 19.18
CA ALA A 324 -10.47 -3.19 18.10
C ALA A 324 -9.12 -3.78 18.60
N LEU A 325 -8.69 -3.45 19.82
CA LEU A 325 -7.37 -3.80 20.34
C LEU A 325 -7.09 -5.31 20.38
N PRO A 326 -7.99 -6.18 20.87
CA PRO A 326 -7.76 -7.63 20.90
C PRO A 326 -7.50 -8.26 19.52
N TRP A 327 -8.02 -7.65 18.45
CA TRP A 327 -7.92 -8.15 17.08
C TRP A 327 -6.61 -7.79 16.39
N THR A 328 -5.74 -7.01 17.03
CA THR A 328 -4.44 -6.59 16.48
C THR A 328 -3.59 -7.80 16.08
N ALA A 329 -3.46 -8.81 16.94
CA ALA A 329 -2.60 -9.96 16.66
C ALA A 329 -3.10 -10.86 15.51
N PRO A 330 -4.40 -11.23 15.43
CA PRO A 330 -4.96 -11.83 14.22
C PRO A 330 -4.75 -10.98 12.96
N GLY A 331 -4.86 -9.64 13.08
CA GLY A 331 -4.59 -8.69 12.00
C GLY A 331 -3.13 -8.76 11.50
N ILE A 332 -2.15 -8.86 12.41
CA ILE A 332 -0.74 -9.04 12.07
C ILE A 332 -0.54 -10.35 11.31
N ALA A 333 -1.11 -11.47 11.80
CA ALA A 333 -0.99 -12.76 11.15
C ALA A 333 -1.55 -12.72 9.71
N LEU A 334 -2.69 -12.08 9.53
CA LEU A 334 -3.33 -11.87 8.24
C LEU A 334 -2.46 -11.05 7.28
N MET A 335 -1.97 -9.88 7.70
CA MET A 335 -1.11 -9.07 6.82
C MET A 335 0.27 -9.65 6.60
N ALA A 336 0.76 -10.47 7.52
CA ALA A 336 1.99 -11.22 7.34
C ALA A 336 1.89 -12.13 6.11
N ALA A 337 0.74 -12.82 5.92
CA ALA A 337 0.53 -13.61 4.70
C ALA A 337 0.56 -12.74 3.44
N VAL A 338 -0.15 -11.61 3.45
CA VAL A 338 -0.24 -10.69 2.32
C VAL A 338 1.15 -10.19 1.90
N THR A 339 1.92 -9.68 2.85
CA THR A 339 3.25 -9.12 2.59
C THR A 339 4.29 -10.20 2.24
N ALA A 340 4.11 -11.45 2.68
CA ALA A 340 4.97 -12.58 2.34
C ALA A 340 4.54 -13.33 1.05
N SER A 341 3.35 -13.05 0.52
CA SER A 341 2.72 -13.82 -0.57
C SER A 341 3.47 -13.80 -1.90
N ASN A 342 4.47 -12.93 -2.06
CA ASN A 342 5.30 -12.84 -3.26
C ASN A 342 6.78 -13.22 -3.00
N SER A 343 7.04 -14.06 -1.99
CA SER A 343 8.39 -14.38 -1.51
C SER A 343 9.31 -14.99 -2.58
N TYR A 344 8.78 -15.83 -3.47
CA TYR A 344 9.57 -16.43 -4.56
C TYR A 344 9.95 -15.41 -5.64
N ALA A 345 9.05 -14.47 -5.97
CA ALA A 345 9.38 -13.42 -6.93
C ALA A 345 10.40 -12.43 -6.38
N GLN A 346 10.43 -12.23 -5.06
CA GLN A 346 11.48 -11.44 -4.41
C GLN A 346 12.86 -12.11 -4.51
N ASP A 347 12.91 -13.45 -4.53
CA ASP A 347 14.15 -14.22 -4.66
C ASP A 347 14.56 -14.40 -6.13
N GLY A 348 13.61 -14.28 -7.07
CA GLY A 348 13.85 -14.26 -8.51
C GLY A 348 14.48 -15.56 -9.02
N THR A 349 15.61 -15.43 -9.74
CA THR A 349 16.28 -16.59 -10.37
C THR A 349 16.99 -17.50 -9.37
N ALA A 350 17.09 -17.12 -8.08
CA ALA A 350 17.69 -17.96 -7.05
C ALA A 350 16.93 -19.29 -6.83
N LEU A 351 15.66 -19.37 -7.26
CA LEU A 351 14.86 -20.59 -7.23
C LEU A 351 15.54 -21.79 -7.94
N TRP A 352 16.36 -21.53 -8.95
CA TRP A 352 17.10 -22.56 -9.70
C TRP A 352 17.89 -23.51 -8.78
N MET A 353 18.49 -22.99 -7.69
CA MET A 353 19.29 -23.80 -6.77
C MET A 353 18.44 -24.84 -6.04
N SER A 354 17.21 -24.49 -5.68
CA SER A 354 16.28 -25.41 -4.99
C SER A 354 15.75 -26.48 -5.96
N LEU A 355 15.54 -26.12 -7.23
CA LEU A 355 15.09 -27.05 -8.27
C LEU A 355 16.17 -28.07 -8.65
N LEU A 356 17.42 -27.62 -8.86
CA LEU A 356 18.53 -28.53 -9.19
C LEU A 356 18.82 -29.57 -8.11
N THR A 357 18.60 -29.19 -6.84
CA THR A 357 18.92 -30.04 -5.69
C THR A 357 17.75 -30.95 -5.30
N GLY A 358 16.60 -30.87 -5.97
CA GLY A 358 15.39 -31.63 -5.61
C GLY A 358 14.89 -31.30 -4.19
N SER A 359 15.11 -30.07 -3.73
CA SER A 359 14.85 -29.65 -2.35
C SER A 359 13.55 -28.85 -2.18
N GLU A 360 12.62 -28.90 -3.15
CA GLU A 360 11.41 -28.07 -3.22
C GLU A 360 10.53 -28.22 -1.97
N ARG A 361 10.34 -29.45 -1.49
CA ARG A 361 9.57 -29.71 -0.27
C ARG A 361 10.28 -29.14 0.96
N ALA A 362 11.61 -29.22 1.02
CA ALA A 362 12.38 -28.66 2.12
C ALA A 362 12.38 -27.13 2.07
N ASP A 363 12.40 -26.54 0.87
CA ASP A 363 12.33 -25.09 0.65
C ASP A 363 11.01 -24.51 1.18
N ILE A 364 9.88 -25.09 0.77
CA ILE A 364 8.56 -24.66 1.24
C ILE A 364 8.44 -24.81 2.76
N ARG A 365 8.80 -25.98 3.32
CA ARG A 365 8.68 -26.22 4.76
C ARG A 365 9.62 -25.33 5.58
N GLY A 366 10.81 -25.03 5.05
CA GLY A 366 11.77 -24.14 5.69
C GLY A 366 11.24 -22.71 5.76
N ARG A 367 10.66 -22.22 4.67
CA ARG A 367 10.00 -20.89 4.61
C ARG A 367 8.81 -20.80 5.55
N GLN A 368 7.96 -21.83 5.59
CA GLN A 368 6.84 -21.89 6.52
C GLN A 368 7.29 -21.83 7.99
N ARG A 369 8.38 -22.54 8.35
CA ARG A 369 8.98 -22.47 9.69
C ARG A 369 9.56 -21.10 9.99
N ALA A 370 10.31 -20.51 9.06
CA ALA A 370 10.87 -19.17 9.22
C ALA A 370 9.75 -18.12 9.44
N PHE A 371 8.64 -18.23 8.69
CA PHE A 371 7.47 -17.39 8.86
C PHE A 371 6.91 -17.47 10.29
N LEU A 372 6.71 -18.68 10.83
CA LEU A 372 6.23 -18.87 12.20
C LEU A 372 7.22 -18.37 13.25
N LEU A 373 8.53 -18.53 13.04
CA LEU A 373 9.56 -18.04 13.95
C LEU A 373 9.64 -16.51 13.98
N ILE A 374 9.29 -15.84 12.89
CA ILE A 374 9.24 -14.36 12.82
C ILE A 374 7.93 -13.86 13.42
N TYR A 375 6.79 -14.29 12.88
CA TYR A 375 5.50 -13.70 13.23
C TYR A 375 4.86 -14.31 14.47
N GLY A 376 5.14 -15.56 14.82
CA GLY A 376 4.56 -16.23 15.99
C GLY A 376 4.85 -15.52 17.32
N PRO A 377 6.13 -15.23 17.65
CA PRO A 377 6.45 -14.48 18.87
C PRO A 377 5.84 -13.07 18.87
N ILE A 378 5.87 -12.38 17.74
CA ILE A 378 5.32 -11.03 17.59
C ILE A 378 3.81 -11.05 17.87
N THR A 379 3.06 -11.96 17.25
CA THR A 379 1.61 -12.01 17.41
C THR A 379 1.20 -12.45 18.81
N VAL A 380 1.92 -13.36 19.45
CA VAL A 380 1.64 -13.76 20.83
C VAL A 380 1.87 -12.60 21.80
N VAL A 381 3.00 -11.90 21.70
CA VAL A 381 3.29 -10.74 22.56
C VAL A 381 2.25 -9.64 22.35
N VAL A 382 1.95 -9.31 21.09
CA VAL A 382 0.94 -8.29 20.78
C VAL A 382 -0.44 -8.71 21.28
N ALA A 383 -0.84 -9.98 21.13
CA ALA A 383 -2.14 -10.46 21.61
C ALA A 383 -2.30 -10.26 23.11
N VAL A 384 -1.29 -10.66 23.90
CA VAL A 384 -1.31 -10.52 25.36
C VAL A 384 -1.36 -9.04 25.75
N VAL A 385 -0.48 -8.22 25.17
CA VAL A 385 -0.43 -6.78 25.47
C VAL A 385 -1.75 -6.09 25.13
N THR A 386 -2.33 -6.34 23.96
CA THR A 386 -3.56 -5.66 23.56
C THR A 386 -4.80 -6.18 24.29
N LEU A 387 -4.84 -7.46 24.67
CA LEU A 387 -5.88 -8.00 25.56
C LEU A 387 -5.83 -7.33 26.93
N LEU A 388 -4.64 -7.23 27.53
CA LEU A 388 -4.46 -6.60 28.84
C LEU A 388 -4.82 -5.11 28.81
N ILE A 389 -4.37 -4.36 27.79
CA ILE A 389 -4.69 -2.94 27.65
C ILE A 389 -6.19 -2.72 27.38
N SER A 390 -6.84 -3.64 26.64
CA SER A 390 -8.26 -3.48 26.30
C SER A 390 -9.20 -3.59 27.52
N GLY A 391 -8.80 -4.32 28.56
CA GLY A 391 -9.65 -4.64 29.71
C GLY A 391 -10.82 -5.58 29.39
N LEU A 392 -10.93 -6.09 28.17
CA LEU A 392 -12.07 -6.89 27.71
C LEU A 392 -11.90 -8.37 28.08
N SER A 393 -12.42 -8.75 29.25
CA SER A 393 -12.37 -10.14 29.75
C SER A 393 -13.03 -11.14 28.78
N TRP A 394 -14.09 -10.74 28.09
CA TRP A 394 -14.78 -11.59 27.11
C TRP A 394 -13.93 -11.91 25.88
N ALA A 395 -12.92 -11.12 25.54
CA ALA A 395 -12.13 -11.27 24.31
C ALA A 395 -11.07 -12.38 24.39
N TRP A 396 -10.73 -12.85 25.60
CA TRP A 396 -9.71 -13.88 25.81
C TRP A 396 -9.95 -15.18 25.04
N PRO A 397 -11.09 -15.89 25.20
CA PRO A 397 -11.34 -17.12 24.45
C PRO A 397 -11.37 -16.90 22.94
N TRP A 398 -11.80 -15.70 22.49
CA TRP A 398 -11.85 -15.34 21.07
C TRP A 398 -10.45 -15.24 20.47
N VAL A 399 -9.58 -14.44 21.07
CA VAL A 399 -8.23 -14.22 20.54
C VAL A 399 -7.41 -15.50 20.62
N ILE A 400 -7.50 -16.26 21.72
CA ILE A 400 -6.76 -17.52 21.88
C ILE A 400 -7.19 -18.57 20.87
N ALA A 401 -8.46 -18.61 20.47
CA ALA A 401 -8.95 -19.52 19.44
C ALA A 401 -8.64 -19.04 18.01
N VAL A 402 -8.82 -17.75 17.72
CA VAL A 402 -8.68 -17.16 16.38
C VAL A 402 -7.21 -17.04 15.96
N LEU A 403 -6.32 -16.69 16.88
CA LEU A 403 -4.91 -16.47 16.59
C LEU A 403 -4.18 -17.69 15.99
N PRO A 404 -4.23 -18.90 16.56
CA PRO A 404 -3.54 -20.05 15.98
C PRO A 404 -4.12 -20.44 14.60
N ALA A 405 -5.43 -20.30 14.41
CA ALA A 405 -6.09 -20.56 13.13
C ALA A 405 -5.60 -19.58 12.04
N THR A 406 -5.61 -18.28 12.35
CA THR A 406 -5.11 -17.24 11.43
C THR A 406 -3.62 -17.37 11.15
N LEU A 407 -2.79 -17.59 12.18
CA LEU A 407 -1.34 -17.72 12.02
C LEU A 407 -0.95 -18.98 11.22
N GLY A 408 -1.53 -20.14 11.55
CA GLY A 408 -1.27 -21.39 10.83
C GLY A 408 -1.82 -21.37 9.40
N GLY A 409 -3.03 -20.82 9.22
CA GLY A 409 -3.63 -20.59 7.91
C GLY A 409 -2.79 -19.65 7.04
N SER A 410 -2.33 -18.53 7.61
CA SER A 410 -1.46 -17.55 6.94
C SER A 410 -0.13 -18.17 6.51
N ALA A 411 0.52 -18.94 7.39
CA ALA A 411 1.74 -19.67 7.11
C ALA A 411 1.57 -20.74 6.00
N GLY A 412 0.36 -21.30 5.85
CA GLY A 412 0.01 -22.17 4.72
C GLY A 412 -0.24 -21.41 3.43
N LEU A 413 -1.06 -20.37 3.52
CA LEU A 413 -1.60 -19.61 2.39
C LEU A 413 -0.52 -18.84 1.64
N PHE A 414 0.39 -18.16 2.36
CA PHE A 414 1.46 -17.41 1.68
C PHE A 414 2.31 -18.32 0.80
N ALA A 415 2.58 -19.56 1.24
CA ALA A 415 3.39 -20.52 0.48
C ALA A 415 2.68 -20.97 -0.80
N VAL A 416 1.36 -21.24 -0.75
CA VAL A 416 0.57 -21.60 -1.93
C VAL A 416 0.52 -20.44 -2.91
N VAL A 417 0.22 -19.24 -2.43
CA VAL A 417 0.08 -18.05 -3.28
C VAL A 417 1.43 -17.68 -3.90
N ALA A 418 2.53 -17.76 -3.14
CA ALA A 418 3.87 -17.43 -3.64
C ALA A 418 4.35 -18.35 -4.77
N VAL A 419 3.85 -19.57 -4.85
CA VAL A 419 4.13 -20.50 -5.97
C VAL A 419 3.08 -20.37 -7.08
N ALA A 420 1.82 -20.13 -6.74
CA ALA A 420 0.71 -20.17 -7.70
C ALA A 420 0.47 -18.87 -8.46
N LEU A 421 0.70 -17.72 -7.81
CA LEU A 421 0.37 -16.38 -8.28
C LEU A 421 1.56 -15.42 -8.11
N ALA A 422 2.78 -15.93 -8.28
CA ALA A 422 3.98 -15.11 -8.23
C ALA A 422 3.88 -13.96 -9.25
N SER A 423 4.09 -12.73 -8.77
CA SER A 423 4.15 -11.54 -9.61
C SER A 423 5.61 -11.23 -9.90
N PRO A 424 6.13 -11.54 -11.11
CA PRO A 424 7.53 -11.34 -11.43
C PRO A 424 7.89 -9.86 -11.34
N GLY A 425 8.99 -9.58 -10.65
CA GLY A 425 9.60 -8.27 -10.55
C GLY A 425 11.03 -8.29 -11.09
N PRO A 426 11.77 -7.17 -11.02
CA PRO A 426 13.19 -7.16 -11.33
C PRO A 426 13.92 -8.18 -10.45
N ASP A 427 14.78 -8.99 -11.08
CA ASP A 427 15.58 -9.99 -10.37
C ASP A 427 16.35 -9.37 -9.20
N ALA A 428 16.56 -10.10 -8.11
CA ALA A 428 17.10 -9.58 -6.85
C ALA A 428 18.42 -8.82 -7.04
N HIS A 429 19.28 -9.28 -7.95
CA HIS A 429 20.57 -8.66 -8.27
C HIS A 429 20.48 -7.45 -9.22
N LYS A 430 19.35 -7.27 -9.92
CA LYS A 430 19.03 -6.15 -10.82
C LYS A 430 18.00 -5.19 -10.19
N ARG A 431 17.61 -5.41 -8.94
CA ARG A 431 16.60 -4.61 -8.26
C ARG A 431 17.05 -3.15 -8.27
N PRO A 432 16.22 -2.22 -8.78
CA PRO A 432 16.51 -0.79 -8.67
C PRO A 432 16.80 -0.42 -7.21
N SER A 433 17.57 0.64 -6.99
CA SER A 433 17.88 1.17 -5.64
C SER A 433 16.67 1.68 -4.85
N ASP A 434 15.46 1.48 -5.38
CA ASP A 434 14.16 1.84 -4.82
C ASP A 434 13.40 0.55 -4.43
N PRO A 435 13.24 0.26 -3.12
CA PRO A 435 12.52 -0.90 -2.60
C PRO A 435 11.02 -0.93 -2.95
N LEU A 436 10.45 0.20 -3.38
CA LEU A 436 9.06 0.32 -3.83
C LEU A 436 8.88 -0.12 -5.29
N ALA A 437 9.97 -0.31 -6.03
CA ALA A 437 9.96 -0.83 -7.39
C ALA A 437 9.72 -2.35 -7.41
N GLN A 438 8.51 -2.79 -7.06
CA GLN A 438 8.09 -4.19 -7.08
C GLN A 438 7.29 -4.52 -8.34
N GLY A 439 7.19 -5.82 -8.65
CA GLY A 439 6.20 -6.28 -9.63
C GLY A 439 4.77 -5.93 -9.17
N ASP A 440 3.80 -5.94 -10.07
CA ASP A 440 2.40 -5.68 -9.73
C ASP A 440 1.86 -6.81 -8.83
N THR A 441 1.87 -6.59 -7.52
CA THR A 441 1.38 -7.54 -6.50
C THR A 441 -0.08 -7.32 -6.15
N THR A 442 -0.79 -6.39 -6.80
CA THR A 442 -2.17 -6.00 -6.43
C THR A 442 -3.07 -7.22 -6.32
N THR A 443 -3.05 -8.08 -7.34
CA THR A 443 -3.84 -9.30 -7.38
C THR A 443 -3.42 -10.30 -6.30
N THR A 444 -2.13 -10.58 -6.18
CA THR A 444 -1.57 -11.53 -5.20
C THR A 444 -1.90 -11.10 -3.77
N ASN A 445 -1.76 -9.81 -3.47
CA ASN A 445 -2.07 -9.23 -2.18
C ASN A 445 -3.56 -9.31 -1.86
N ASN A 446 -4.43 -8.94 -2.82
CA ASN A 446 -5.89 -8.99 -2.62
C ASN A 446 -6.40 -10.42 -2.42
N VAL A 447 -5.99 -11.37 -3.28
CA VAL A 447 -6.37 -12.79 -3.11
C VAL A 447 -5.92 -13.31 -1.76
N THR A 448 -4.69 -12.99 -1.34
CA THR A 448 -4.17 -13.43 -0.04
C THR A 448 -4.93 -12.81 1.12
N PHE A 449 -5.25 -11.51 1.05
CA PHE A 449 -5.97 -10.80 2.10
C PHE A 449 -7.33 -11.44 2.38
N TRP A 450 -8.13 -11.65 1.33
CA TRP A 450 -9.45 -12.25 1.46
C TRP A 450 -9.41 -13.73 1.82
N ALA A 451 -8.48 -14.50 1.25
CA ALA A 451 -8.33 -15.90 1.62
C ALA A 451 -7.82 -16.08 3.06
N ALA A 452 -7.04 -15.13 3.60
CA ALA A 452 -6.57 -15.16 4.99
C ALA A 452 -7.67 -14.87 6.04
N LEU A 453 -8.86 -14.42 5.61
CA LEU A 453 -10.04 -14.29 6.48
C LEU A 453 -10.80 -15.61 6.67
N LEU A 454 -10.55 -16.64 5.85
CA LEU A 454 -11.22 -17.95 5.93
C LEU A 454 -10.71 -18.86 7.06
N PRO A 455 -9.39 -18.95 7.37
CA PRO A 455 -8.88 -19.77 8.45
C PRO A 455 -9.56 -19.60 9.83
N PRO A 456 -9.95 -18.40 10.29
CA PRO A 456 -10.64 -18.26 11.57
C PRO A 456 -12.13 -18.64 11.55
N VAL A 457 -12.74 -18.94 10.40
CA VAL A 457 -14.18 -19.25 10.33
C VAL A 457 -14.58 -20.44 11.22
N PRO A 458 -13.85 -21.59 11.23
CA PRO A 458 -14.21 -22.71 12.11
C PRO A 458 -14.21 -22.39 13.61
N PRO A 459 -13.16 -21.79 14.22
CA PRO A 459 -13.23 -21.42 15.63
C PRO A 459 -14.26 -20.31 15.90
N LEU A 460 -14.46 -19.36 14.97
CA LEU A 460 -15.52 -18.33 15.11
C LEU A 460 -16.92 -18.94 15.13
N ALA A 461 -17.18 -19.99 14.34
CA ALA A 461 -18.46 -20.69 14.36
C ALA A 461 -18.72 -21.35 15.73
N VAL A 462 -17.70 -21.98 16.31
CA VAL A 462 -17.81 -22.60 17.64
C VAL A 462 -17.99 -21.55 18.73
N LEU A 463 -17.27 -20.41 18.65
CA LEU A 463 -17.46 -19.27 19.56
C LEU A 463 -18.87 -18.70 19.45
N GLY A 464 -19.39 -18.54 18.23
CA GLY A 464 -20.76 -18.09 17.98
C GLY A 464 -21.80 -19.03 18.58
N LEU A 465 -21.63 -20.35 18.41
CA LEU A 465 -22.49 -21.35 19.05
C LEU A 465 -22.40 -21.27 20.59
N GLY A 466 -21.22 -21.06 21.15
CA GLY A 466 -21.02 -20.87 22.58
C GLY A 466 -21.75 -19.64 23.12
N LEU A 467 -21.73 -18.52 22.38
CA LEU A 467 -22.51 -17.33 22.72
C LEU A 467 -24.02 -17.59 22.66
N LEU A 468 -24.51 -18.18 21.56
CA LEU A 468 -25.94 -18.42 21.36
C LEU A 468 -26.54 -19.38 22.39
N THR A 469 -25.74 -20.32 22.88
CA THR A 469 -26.14 -21.31 23.88
C THR A 469 -25.82 -20.90 25.32
N GLY A 470 -25.12 -19.78 25.52
CA GLY A 470 -24.62 -19.36 26.84
C GLY A 470 -23.58 -20.32 27.46
N SER A 471 -22.99 -21.22 26.68
CA SER A 471 -22.11 -22.28 27.18
C SER A 471 -20.65 -21.84 27.19
N THR A 472 -20.11 -21.65 28.39
CA THR A 472 -18.68 -21.38 28.61
C THR A 472 -17.79 -22.52 28.10
N VAL A 473 -18.24 -23.76 28.17
CA VAL A 473 -17.51 -24.93 27.67
C VAL A 473 -17.32 -24.84 26.15
N LEU A 474 -18.37 -24.46 25.41
CA LEU A 474 -18.29 -24.26 23.96
C LEU A 474 -17.37 -23.10 23.59
N LEU A 475 -17.38 -22.00 24.35
CA LEU A 475 -16.46 -20.88 24.14
C LEU A 475 -14.99 -21.31 24.26
N TRP A 476 -14.66 -22.14 25.24
CA TRP A 476 -13.29 -22.65 25.41
C TRP A 476 -12.96 -23.82 24.46
N ALA A 477 -13.96 -24.60 24.04
CA ALA A 477 -13.80 -25.64 23.02
C ALA A 477 -13.39 -25.07 21.65
N ALA A 478 -13.64 -23.78 21.39
CA ALA A 478 -13.14 -23.12 20.20
C ALA A 478 -11.60 -23.03 20.15
N VAL A 479 -10.91 -23.02 21.29
CA VAL A 479 -9.44 -22.95 21.37
C VAL A 479 -8.78 -24.16 20.70
N PRO A 480 -9.08 -25.42 21.08
CA PRO A 480 -8.52 -26.57 20.39
C PRO A 480 -8.96 -26.65 18.91
N VAL A 481 -10.17 -26.20 18.58
CA VAL A 481 -10.63 -26.11 17.17
C VAL A 481 -9.78 -25.14 16.37
N GLY A 482 -9.46 -23.97 16.93
CA GLY A 482 -8.59 -22.98 16.29
C GLY A 482 -7.17 -23.49 16.10
N LEU A 483 -6.61 -24.15 17.11
CA LEU A 483 -5.30 -24.80 17.03
C LEU A 483 -5.27 -25.90 15.97
N ALA A 484 -6.25 -26.81 15.99
CA ALA A 484 -6.38 -27.88 15.00
C ALA A 484 -6.49 -27.30 13.58
N THR A 485 -7.33 -26.28 13.40
CA THR A 485 -7.51 -25.58 12.12
C THR A 485 -6.19 -25.00 11.62
N GLY A 486 -5.45 -24.29 12.48
CA GLY A 486 -4.15 -23.72 12.15
C GLY A 486 -3.13 -24.78 11.71
N VAL A 487 -3.03 -25.89 12.47
CA VAL A 487 -2.10 -27.00 12.18
C VAL A 487 -2.48 -27.71 10.88
N VAL A 488 -3.76 -28.00 10.67
CA VAL A 488 -4.26 -28.68 9.46
C VAL A 488 -3.98 -27.82 8.23
N LEU A 489 -4.33 -26.54 8.26
CA LEU A 489 -4.10 -25.63 7.14
C LEU A 489 -2.60 -25.43 6.85
N TYR A 490 -1.79 -25.25 7.89
CA TYR A 490 -0.33 -25.18 7.76
C TYR A 490 0.24 -26.41 7.03
N ARG A 491 -0.20 -27.61 7.41
CA ARG A 491 0.28 -28.87 6.84
C ARG A 491 -0.25 -29.10 5.43
N TRP A 492 -1.55 -28.90 5.22
CA TRP A 492 -2.24 -29.17 3.97
C TRP A 492 -1.84 -28.18 2.87
N LEU A 493 -1.93 -26.87 3.12
CA LEU A 493 -1.56 -25.83 2.16
C LEU A 493 -0.05 -25.88 1.86
N GLY A 494 0.80 -26.10 2.86
CA GLY A 494 2.24 -26.33 2.63
C GLY A 494 2.53 -27.57 1.78
N GLY A 495 1.73 -28.63 1.93
CA GLY A 495 1.78 -29.81 1.08
C GLY A 495 1.37 -29.51 -0.37
N LEU A 496 0.30 -28.73 -0.54
CA LEU A 496 -0.17 -28.29 -1.86
C LEU A 496 0.88 -27.42 -2.56
N ALA A 497 1.49 -26.47 -1.84
CA ALA A 497 2.54 -25.61 -2.37
C ALA A 497 3.77 -26.43 -2.80
N ALA A 498 4.20 -27.39 -1.99
CA ALA A 498 5.32 -28.27 -2.33
C ALA A 498 5.03 -29.14 -3.57
N ARG A 499 3.84 -29.73 -3.67
CA ARG A 499 3.42 -30.50 -4.84
C ARG A 499 3.38 -29.64 -6.10
N ARG A 500 2.86 -28.42 -5.98
CA ARG A 500 2.81 -27.47 -7.10
C ARG A 500 4.19 -27.00 -7.52
N LEU A 501 5.08 -26.74 -6.57
CA LEU A 501 6.45 -26.32 -6.88
C LEU A 501 7.24 -27.44 -7.55
N HIS A 502 7.04 -28.68 -7.13
CA HIS A 502 7.65 -29.83 -7.79
C HIS A 502 7.10 -30.02 -9.22
N ALA A 503 5.78 -29.90 -9.39
CA ALA A 503 5.13 -30.11 -10.70
C ALA A 503 5.34 -28.96 -11.70
N ARG A 504 5.50 -27.71 -11.23
CA ARG A 504 5.57 -26.51 -12.07
C ARG A 504 6.74 -25.57 -11.75
N GLY A 505 7.78 -26.11 -11.13
CA GLY A 505 8.97 -25.38 -10.71
C GLY A 505 9.73 -24.73 -11.89
N PRO A 506 10.00 -25.47 -12.98
CA PRO A 506 10.64 -24.92 -14.17
C PRO A 506 9.85 -23.77 -14.81
N GLU A 507 8.52 -23.88 -14.88
CA GLU A 507 7.64 -22.84 -15.42
C GLU A 507 7.61 -21.60 -14.53
N LEU A 508 7.61 -21.79 -13.20
CA LEU A 508 7.77 -20.69 -12.26
C LEU A 508 9.13 -20.01 -12.44
N LEU A 509 10.22 -20.76 -12.55
CA LEU A 509 11.55 -20.19 -12.79
C LEU A 509 11.60 -19.44 -14.12
N HIS A 510 10.99 -19.98 -15.17
CA HIS A 510 10.88 -19.31 -16.46
C HIS A 510 10.14 -17.98 -16.29
N LEU A 511 8.95 -17.98 -15.67
CA LEU A 511 8.17 -16.77 -15.39
C LEU A 511 8.98 -15.71 -14.61
N LEU A 512 9.75 -16.14 -13.60
CA LEU A 512 10.59 -15.24 -12.81
C LEU A 512 11.77 -14.67 -13.60
N ARG A 513 12.29 -15.42 -14.58
CA ARG A 513 13.41 -15.00 -15.43
C ARG A 513 12.97 -14.11 -16.60
N SER A 514 11.90 -14.49 -17.30
CA SER A 514 11.44 -13.83 -18.54
C SER A 514 10.35 -12.79 -18.29
N GLY A 515 9.73 -12.77 -17.11
CA GLY A 515 8.55 -11.95 -16.83
C GLY A 515 7.29 -12.57 -17.42
N ARG A 516 6.15 -11.86 -17.31
CA ARG A 516 4.91 -12.34 -17.94
C ARG A 516 5.06 -12.29 -19.47
N PRO A 517 4.63 -13.34 -20.20
CA PRO A 517 4.71 -13.35 -21.65
C PRO A 517 3.95 -12.15 -22.19
N ALA A 518 4.64 -11.37 -23.02
CA ALA A 518 4.06 -10.23 -23.69
C ALA A 518 3.95 -10.57 -25.18
N THR A 519 2.74 -10.45 -25.73
CA THR A 519 2.49 -10.74 -27.13
C THR A 519 3.22 -9.70 -27.98
N VAL A 520 4.14 -10.17 -28.83
CA VAL A 520 4.83 -9.33 -29.79
C VAL A 520 3.86 -9.06 -30.94
N VAL A 521 3.37 -7.83 -31.06
CA VAL A 521 2.53 -7.38 -32.17
C VAL A 521 3.38 -6.53 -33.09
N THR A 522 3.62 -7.02 -34.31
CA THR A 522 4.22 -6.23 -35.39
C THR A 522 3.17 -5.27 -35.95
N GLY A 523 3.37 -3.97 -35.72
CA GLY A 523 2.55 -2.92 -36.32
C GLY A 523 2.94 -2.64 -37.78
N PRO A 524 2.10 -1.90 -38.53
CA PRO A 524 2.40 -1.49 -39.90
C PRO A 524 3.74 -0.73 -39.95
N GLY A 525 4.64 -1.13 -40.84
CA GLY A 525 5.99 -0.55 -41.00
C GLY A 525 7.10 -1.21 -40.18
N GLY A 526 6.95 -2.47 -39.77
CA GLY A 526 8.02 -3.24 -39.11
C GLY A 526 8.29 -2.86 -37.65
N ARG A 527 7.43 -2.03 -37.04
CA ARG A 527 7.52 -1.68 -35.62
C ARG A 527 7.05 -2.86 -34.77
N VAL A 528 8.02 -3.56 -34.17
CA VAL A 528 7.78 -4.60 -33.17
C VAL A 528 7.31 -3.92 -31.87
N THR A 529 6.04 -4.09 -31.51
CA THR A 529 5.48 -3.58 -30.25
C THR A 529 5.14 -4.73 -29.31
N VAL A 530 5.68 -4.68 -28.10
CA VAL A 530 5.41 -5.68 -27.07
C VAL A 530 4.14 -5.27 -26.34
N LYS A 531 3.03 -5.99 -26.58
CA LYS A 531 1.72 -5.70 -25.99
C LYS A 531 1.40 -6.81 -24.99
N ILE A 532 1.26 -6.46 -23.71
CA ILE A 532 0.73 -7.39 -22.72
C ILE A 532 -0.78 -7.45 -22.96
N GLU A 533 -1.25 -8.47 -23.69
CA GLU A 533 -2.66 -8.62 -24.02
C GLU A 533 -3.44 -9.17 -22.81
N ILE A 534 -3.75 -8.27 -21.87
CA ILE A 534 -4.82 -8.51 -20.92
C ILE A 534 -6.10 -8.05 -21.61
N SER A 535 -7.06 -8.95 -21.80
CA SER A 535 -8.42 -8.56 -22.22
C SER A 535 -8.89 -7.40 -21.34
N ARG A 536 -9.12 -6.22 -21.92
CA ARG A 536 -9.50 -5.00 -21.19
C ARG A 536 -10.73 -5.24 -20.30
N VAL A 537 -11.62 -6.10 -20.75
CA VAL A 537 -12.83 -6.53 -20.02
C VAL A 537 -12.47 -7.33 -18.77
N ARG A 538 -11.59 -8.34 -18.87
CA ARG A 538 -11.10 -9.09 -17.71
C ARG A 538 -10.40 -8.19 -16.70
N TYR A 539 -9.57 -7.28 -17.18
CA TYR A 539 -8.88 -6.33 -16.32
C TYR A 539 -9.85 -5.40 -15.58
N LEU A 540 -10.85 -4.88 -16.29
CA LEU A 540 -11.89 -4.01 -15.72
C LEU A 540 -12.70 -4.73 -14.64
N TRP A 541 -13.16 -5.96 -14.92
CA TRP A 541 -13.88 -6.78 -13.94
C TRP A 541 -13.05 -7.14 -12.72
N SER A 542 -11.75 -7.41 -12.90
CA SER A 542 -10.82 -7.61 -11.78
C SER A 542 -10.71 -6.34 -10.93
N THR A 543 -10.47 -5.19 -11.55
CA THR A 543 -10.30 -3.91 -10.83
C THR A 543 -11.58 -3.51 -10.11
N LEU A 544 -12.73 -3.52 -10.79
CA LEU A 544 -14.04 -3.24 -10.20
C LEU A 544 -14.38 -4.24 -9.09
N GLY A 545 -14.13 -5.53 -9.30
CA GLY A 545 -14.42 -6.53 -8.30
C GLY A 545 -13.59 -6.37 -7.03
N TRP A 546 -12.31 -5.98 -7.15
CA TRP A 546 -11.49 -5.67 -5.98
C TRP A 546 -11.86 -4.36 -5.30
N THR A 547 -12.17 -3.30 -6.03
CA THR A 547 -12.48 -2.00 -5.41
C THR A 547 -13.93 -1.91 -4.96
N VAL A 548 -14.87 -2.04 -5.89
CA VAL A 548 -16.31 -1.96 -5.63
C VAL A 548 -16.77 -3.15 -4.78
N GLY A 549 -16.24 -4.35 -5.03
CA GLY A 549 -16.61 -5.52 -4.23
C GLY A 549 -16.19 -5.39 -2.76
N THR A 550 -15.01 -4.87 -2.48
CA THR A 550 -14.55 -4.57 -1.11
C THR A 550 -15.43 -3.51 -0.43
N LEU A 551 -15.74 -2.42 -1.14
CA LEU A 551 -16.60 -1.34 -0.63
C LEU A 551 -18.04 -1.81 -0.38
N ALA A 552 -18.60 -2.61 -1.28
CA ALA A 552 -19.93 -3.19 -1.12
C ALA A 552 -19.96 -4.17 0.06
N LEU A 553 -18.96 -5.04 0.19
CA LEU A 553 -18.93 -6.08 1.21
C LEU A 553 -18.77 -5.51 2.63
N PHE A 554 -17.79 -4.63 2.84
CA PHE A 554 -17.41 -4.18 4.18
C PHE A 554 -18.09 -2.87 4.59
N PRO A 555 -17.72 -1.68 4.07
CA PRO A 555 -18.29 -0.44 4.55
C PRO A 555 -19.76 -0.24 4.17
N GLN A 556 -20.26 -0.77 3.04
CA GLN A 556 -21.68 -0.62 2.67
C GLN A 556 -22.56 -1.80 3.11
N GLY A 557 -21.96 -2.95 3.42
CA GLY A 557 -22.67 -4.16 3.80
C GLY A 557 -22.55 -4.45 5.30
N LEU A 558 -21.36 -4.86 5.73
CA LEU A 558 -21.13 -5.29 7.11
C LEU A 558 -21.28 -4.15 8.12
N VAL A 559 -20.73 -2.95 7.85
CA VAL A 559 -20.79 -1.83 8.80
C VAL A 559 -22.23 -1.37 9.05
N PRO A 560 -23.09 -1.16 8.04
CA PRO A 560 -24.48 -0.77 8.28
C PRO A 560 -25.28 -1.84 9.01
N VAL A 561 -25.03 -3.13 8.73
CA VAL A 561 -25.62 -4.23 9.51
C VAL A 561 -25.24 -4.12 10.99
N ILE A 562 -23.97 -3.87 11.30
CA ILE A 562 -23.51 -3.67 12.69
C ILE A 562 -24.17 -2.44 13.31
N LEU A 563 -24.27 -1.31 12.58
CA LEU A 563 -24.91 -0.10 13.08
C LEU A 563 -26.38 -0.35 13.44
N VAL A 564 -27.12 -1.03 12.55
CA VAL A 564 -28.52 -1.38 12.81
C VAL A 564 -28.66 -2.33 14.01
N ILE A 565 -27.80 -3.35 14.14
CA ILE A 565 -27.79 -4.25 15.31
C ILE A 565 -27.52 -3.46 16.60
N SER A 566 -26.61 -2.49 16.55
CA SER A 566 -26.22 -1.68 17.71
C SER A 566 -27.23 -0.59 18.07
N GLY A 567 -28.31 -0.42 17.28
CA GLY A 567 -29.26 0.68 17.46
C GLY A 567 -28.71 2.07 17.13
N ALA A 568 -27.59 2.15 16.40
CA ALA A 568 -26.98 3.41 16.03
C ALA A 568 -27.70 4.05 14.84
N GLU A 569 -28.08 5.32 14.94
CA GLU A 569 -28.83 6.03 13.89
C GLU A 569 -27.96 6.81 12.87
N THR A 570 -26.64 6.63 12.91
CA THR A 570 -25.71 7.41 12.08
C THR A 570 -25.87 7.10 10.59
N ARG A 571 -26.39 8.07 9.80
CA ARG A 571 -26.69 7.88 8.37
C ARG A 571 -25.48 8.03 7.44
N SER A 572 -24.58 8.98 7.72
CA SER A 572 -23.31 9.23 7.01
C SER A 572 -23.28 8.83 5.52
N TRP A 573 -22.34 8.01 5.06
CA TRP A 573 -22.22 7.56 3.67
C TRP A 573 -22.74 6.13 3.46
N PHE A 574 -23.46 5.60 4.43
CA PHE A 574 -23.94 4.22 4.45
C PHE A 574 -25.30 4.14 3.75
N ALA A 575 -25.35 3.63 2.52
CA ALA A 575 -26.57 3.63 1.71
C ALA A 575 -27.75 2.96 2.41
N ALA A 576 -27.51 1.87 3.13
CA ALA A 576 -28.54 1.14 3.86
C ALA A 576 -29.17 1.96 5.00
N MET A 577 -28.46 2.93 5.59
CA MET A 577 -28.97 3.75 6.70
C MET A 577 -29.96 4.83 6.26
N TYR A 578 -30.02 5.13 4.95
CA TYR A 578 -31.02 6.02 4.37
C TYR A 578 -32.33 5.33 4.01
N LEU A 579 -32.37 4.00 4.03
CA LEU A 579 -33.59 3.24 3.77
C LEU A 579 -34.56 3.33 4.95
N PRO A 580 -35.88 3.13 4.71
CA PRO A 580 -36.85 2.91 5.77
C PRO A 580 -36.36 1.83 6.74
N GLU A 581 -36.72 1.92 8.01
CA GLU A 581 -36.19 1.07 9.09
C GLU A 581 -36.27 -0.43 8.76
N ALA A 582 -37.40 -0.88 8.19
CA ALA A 582 -37.62 -2.26 7.75
C ALA A 582 -36.66 -2.73 6.62
N LEU A 583 -36.13 -1.80 5.82
CA LEU A 583 -35.27 -2.08 4.66
C LEU A 583 -33.78 -1.89 4.95
N ARG A 584 -33.39 -1.35 6.12
CA ARG A 584 -31.97 -1.15 6.47
C ARG A 584 -31.20 -2.47 6.53
N TRP A 585 -31.80 -3.48 7.16
CA TRP A 585 -31.27 -4.85 7.26
C TRP A 585 -31.13 -5.53 5.89
N PRO A 586 -32.21 -5.64 5.08
CA PRO A 586 -32.11 -6.17 3.72
C PRO A 586 -31.11 -5.42 2.84
N GLY A 587 -31.04 -4.08 2.95
CA GLY A 587 -30.12 -3.26 2.18
C GLY A 587 -28.65 -3.56 2.49
N GLY A 588 -28.30 -3.71 3.76
CA GLY A 588 -26.96 -4.10 4.17
C GLY A 588 -26.58 -5.51 3.71
N LEU A 589 -27.49 -6.49 3.87
CA LEU A 589 -27.27 -7.87 3.41
C LEU A 589 -27.11 -7.96 1.90
N LEU A 590 -27.92 -7.22 1.13
CA LEU A 590 -27.80 -7.14 -0.33
C LEU A 590 -26.40 -6.66 -0.75
N MET A 591 -25.88 -5.62 -0.08
CA MET A 591 -24.53 -5.10 -0.34
C MET A 591 -23.45 -6.12 0.01
N MET A 592 -23.62 -6.91 1.08
CA MET A 592 -22.71 -8.01 1.41
C MET A 592 -22.68 -9.08 0.32
N VAL A 593 -23.85 -9.53 -0.17
CA VAL A 593 -23.95 -10.54 -1.23
C VAL A 593 -23.35 -10.02 -2.54
N LEU A 594 -23.67 -8.79 -2.93
CA LEU A 594 -23.13 -8.14 -4.11
C LEU A 594 -21.60 -8.02 -4.03
N GLY A 595 -21.08 -7.57 -2.88
CA GLY A 595 -19.65 -7.44 -2.66
C GLY A 595 -18.92 -8.77 -2.73
N GLY A 596 -19.46 -9.81 -2.08
CA GLY A 596 -18.92 -11.17 -2.16
C GLY A 596 -18.91 -11.72 -3.58
N TYR A 597 -19.99 -11.50 -4.35
CA TYR A 597 -20.07 -11.91 -5.74
C TYR A 597 -19.02 -11.20 -6.62
N LEU A 598 -18.86 -9.89 -6.47
CA LEU A 598 -17.87 -9.11 -7.22
C LEU A 598 -16.43 -9.55 -6.92
N ILE A 599 -16.11 -9.83 -5.66
CA ILE A 599 -14.81 -10.39 -5.27
C ILE A 599 -14.62 -11.79 -5.89
N TYR A 600 -15.64 -12.64 -5.86
CA TYR A 600 -15.59 -13.96 -6.50
C TYR A 600 -15.31 -13.87 -8.00
N VAL A 601 -15.99 -12.95 -8.71
CA VAL A 601 -15.74 -12.70 -10.14
C VAL A 601 -14.30 -12.25 -10.36
N ALA A 602 -13.77 -11.32 -9.54
CA ALA A 602 -12.38 -10.88 -9.65
C ALA A 602 -11.38 -12.03 -9.49
N ILE A 603 -11.61 -12.91 -8.51
CA ILE A 603 -10.79 -14.12 -8.29
C ILE A 603 -10.84 -15.05 -9.51
N ARG A 604 -12.04 -15.30 -10.07
CA ARG A 604 -12.23 -16.20 -11.22
C ARG A 604 -11.58 -15.68 -12.49
N VAL A 605 -11.60 -14.37 -12.69
CA VAL A 605 -10.99 -13.72 -13.86
C VAL A 605 -9.45 -13.81 -13.83
N VAL A 606 -8.87 -13.82 -12.63
CA VAL A 606 -7.43 -13.88 -12.39
C VAL A 606 -6.89 -15.31 -12.48
N MET A 607 -7.64 -16.30 -12.00
CA MET A 607 -7.17 -17.69 -12.04
C MET A 607 -7.09 -18.20 -13.48
N PRO A 608 -5.98 -18.87 -13.88
CA PRO A 608 -5.90 -19.47 -15.19
C PRO A 608 -7.04 -20.50 -15.37
N PRO A 609 -7.64 -20.60 -16.57
CA PRO A 609 -8.66 -21.60 -16.83
C PRO A 609 -8.10 -22.99 -16.54
N LYS A 610 -8.96 -23.88 -16.03
CA LYS A 610 -8.61 -25.28 -15.82
C LYS A 610 -8.25 -25.87 -17.20
N PRO A 611 -7.10 -26.55 -17.35
CA PRO A 611 -6.74 -27.16 -18.63
C PRO A 611 -7.86 -28.09 -19.07
N SER A 612 -8.15 -28.06 -20.38
CA SER A 612 -9.09 -28.97 -21.01
C SER A 612 -8.61 -30.42 -20.84
N PRO A 613 -9.49 -31.42 -20.67
CA PRO A 613 -9.10 -32.84 -20.68
C PRO A 613 -8.25 -33.23 -21.91
N ALA A 614 -8.39 -32.51 -23.03
CA ALA A 614 -7.62 -32.73 -24.25
C ALA A 614 -6.14 -32.29 -24.14
N GLU A 615 -5.83 -31.28 -23.32
CA GLU A 615 -4.44 -30.80 -23.14
C GLU A 615 -3.66 -31.63 -22.10
N ALA A 616 -4.36 -32.41 -21.27
CA ALA A 616 -3.74 -33.29 -20.29
C ALA A 616 -3.20 -34.60 -20.92
N GLY A 617 -3.59 -34.92 -22.15
CA GLY A 617 -3.20 -36.15 -22.86
C GLY A 617 -2.02 -36.01 -23.82
N THR A 618 -1.56 -34.78 -24.12
CA THR A 618 -0.44 -34.57 -25.05
C THR A 618 0.87 -34.44 -24.29
N HIS A 619 1.57 -35.55 -24.11
CA HIS A 619 3.02 -35.51 -23.89
C HIS A 619 3.67 -34.82 -25.11
N PRO A 620 4.61 -33.88 -24.92
CA PRO A 620 5.38 -33.35 -26.04
C PRO A 620 6.23 -34.50 -26.61
N THR A 621 6.02 -34.83 -27.88
CA THR A 621 6.93 -35.68 -28.65
C THR A 621 8.29 -34.98 -28.80
N PRO A 622 9.42 -35.70 -28.81
CA PRO A 622 10.76 -35.10 -28.74
C PRO A 622 11.23 -34.33 -29.99
N ASP A 623 10.43 -34.24 -31.06
CA ASP A 623 10.92 -33.90 -32.40
C ASP A 623 10.50 -32.52 -32.92
N SER A 624 10.52 -31.48 -32.08
CA SER A 624 10.48 -30.09 -32.59
C SER A 624 11.82 -29.41 -32.33
N GLU A 625 12.66 -29.42 -33.36
CA GLU A 625 13.92 -28.68 -33.43
C GLU A 625 13.71 -27.20 -33.09
N PRO A 626 14.61 -26.57 -32.31
CA PRO A 626 14.59 -25.15 -32.10
C PRO A 626 15.07 -24.43 -33.37
N VAL A 627 14.18 -23.67 -34.00
CA VAL A 627 14.54 -22.73 -35.07
C VAL A 627 15.66 -21.81 -34.58
N GLY A 628 16.81 -21.93 -35.24
CA GLY A 628 18.09 -21.39 -34.82
C GLY A 628 18.11 -19.86 -34.67
N ALA A 629 18.69 -19.41 -33.56
CA ALA A 629 19.20 -18.07 -33.44
C ALA A 629 20.53 -17.97 -34.20
N GLN A 630 20.54 -17.26 -35.33
CA GLN A 630 21.78 -16.85 -35.99
C GLN A 630 22.58 -15.90 -35.08
N PRO A 631 23.90 -16.08 -34.93
CA PRO A 631 24.76 -15.10 -34.27
C PRO A 631 25.06 -13.95 -35.24
N ARG A 632 24.83 -12.70 -34.80
CA ARG A 632 25.39 -11.53 -35.47
C ARG A 632 26.78 -11.26 -34.88
N GLY A 633 27.79 -11.32 -35.75
CA GLY A 633 29.10 -10.71 -35.53
C GLY A 633 29.06 -9.20 -35.65
#